data_AF-A0A7Y8L631-F1
#
_entry.id   AF-A0A7Y8L631-F1
#
_cell.length_a   1.000
_cell.length_b   1.000
_cell.length_c   1.000
_cell.angle_alpha   90.00
_cell.angle_beta   90.00
_cell.angle_gamma   90.00
#
_symmetry.space_group_name_H-M   'P 1'
#
loop_
_entity.id
_entity.type
_entity.pdbx_description
1 polymer ?
#
loop_
_entity_poly.entity_id
_entity_poly.type
_entity_poly.pdbx_seq_one_letter_code
_entity_poly.pdbx_strand_id
1 'polypeptide(L)'
;MTSELTRMPFESLKNFCRQAYLKVGVPAEEAEIVADLLVRSDLRGVETHGVTRLPIYIQRLQKGYVRKEAKITVVKEKGPTAFLDAHGSMGHISAYRGMEKAIDKAGEFGIGWVSVKDSGHFGVAGLFPIMALKKDFVGYLFTNSAPMMFPWGGRERIIGNNPLAYAIPAGKYPPVVLDFSLSVVPSGKLILSRKKGEKIPLGWAFDKNGLPTEDPYEGYEGGGSLAPVGGHKGYGLVLVHEMLTSVLTGGK
;
A
#
# COMPACT_ATOMS: atom_id res chain seq x y z
N MET A 1 -30.50 -4.25 8.41
CA MET A 1 -30.47 -2.78 8.54
C MET A 1 -29.81 -2.23 7.29
N THR A 2 -30.58 -1.67 6.36
CA THR A 2 -30.02 -0.86 5.27
C THR A 2 -29.40 0.37 5.92
N SER A 3 -28.08 0.41 6.04
CA SER A 3 -27.39 1.58 6.56
C SER A 3 -27.72 2.77 5.67
N GLU A 4 -28.25 3.83 6.25
CA GLU A 4 -28.46 5.10 5.56
C GLU A 4 -27.09 5.60 5.06
N LEU A 5 -26.92 5.70 3.74
CA LEU A 5 -25.66 6.11 3.14
C LEU A 5 -25.55 7.64 3.16
N THR A 6 -24.66 8.16 3.98
CA THR A 6 -24.35 9.59 4.00
C THR A 6 -23.28 9.92 2.96
N ARG A 7 -23.59 10.82 2.01
CA ARG A 7 -22.60 11.36 1.08
C ARG A 7 -21.85 12.52 1.72
N MET A 8 -20.52 12.50 1.65
CA MET A 8 -19.65 13.56 2.16
C MET A 8 -18.85 14.21 1.03
N PRO A 9 -18.79 15.55 0.95
CA PRO A 9 -17.92 16.24 0.00
C PRO A 9 -16.43 15.94 0.28
N PHE A 10 -15.63 15.87 -0.80
CA PHE A 10 -14.19 15.59 -0.73
C PHE A 10 -13.45 16.50 0.25
N GLU A 11 -13.61 17.82 0.11
CA GLU A 11 -12.90 18.79 0.96
C GLU A 11 -13.32 18.70 2.43
N SER A 12 -14.60 18.45 2.71
CA SER A 12 -15.10 18.27 4.08
C SER A 12 -14.48 17.03 4.73
N LEU A 13 -14.43 15.91 4.01
CA LEU A 13 -13.87 14.66 4.51
C LEU A 13 -12.34 14.75 4.65
N LYS A 14 -11.65 15.40 3.70
CA LYS A 14 -10.21 15.65 3.77
C LYS A 14 -9.88 16.53 4.97
N ASN A 15 -10.62 17.62 5.18
CA ASN A 15 -10.40 18.49 6.32
C ASN A 15 -10.60 17.74 7.65
N PHE A 16 -11.64 16.90 7.77
CA PHE A 16 -11.82 16.05 8.94
C PHE A 16 -10.60 15.15 9.22
N CYS A 17 -10.12 14.43 8.20
CA CYS A 17 -8.91 13.60 8.31
C CYS A 17 -7.68 14.41 8.70
N ARG A 18 -7.46 15.56 8.07
CA ARG A 18 -6.34 16.46 8.38
C ARG A 18 -6.37 16.91 9.84
N GLN A 19 -7.53 17.33 10.34
CA GLN A 19 -7.69 17.76 11.73
C GLN A 19 -7.39 16.63 12.71
N ALA A 20 -7.74 15.38 12.38
CA ALA A 20 -7.40 14.22 13.20
C ALA A 20 -5.87 14.01 13.30
N TYR A 21 -5.14 14.13 12.19
CA TYR A 21 -3.68 14.03 12.18
C TYR A 21 -3.00 15.19 12.93
N LEU A 22 -3.47 16.43 12.72
CA LEU A 22 -2.98 17.61 13.45
C LEU A 22 -3.14 17.43 14.96
N LYS A 23 -4.31 16.94 15.42
CA LYS A 23 -4.58 16.72 16.85
C LYS A 23 -3.65 15.71 17.53
N VAL A 24 -3.04 14.79 16.77
CA VAL A 24 -2.05 13.85 17.33
C VAL A 24 -0.61 14.30 17.14
N GLY A 25 -0.39 15.49 16.60
CA GLY A 25 0.92 16.13 16.47
C GLY A 25 1.66 15.82 15.17
N VAL A 26 0.95 15.46 14.10
CA VAL A 26 1.55 15.37 12.76
C VAL A 26 1.72 16.79 12.18
N PRO A 27 2.86 17.13 11.55
CA PRO A 27 3.07 18.41 10.88
C PRO A 27 1.99 18.72 9.84
N ALA A 28 1.67 20.01 9.65
CA ALA A 28 0.54 20.42 8.81
C ALA A 28 0.64 19.97 7.35
N GLU A 29 1.83 20.04 6.75
CA GLU A 29 2.09 19.57 5.39
C GLU A 29 1.83 18.06 5.25
N GLU A 30 2.37 17.26 6.18
CA GLU A 30 2.19 15.81 6.18
C GLU A 30 0.73 15.43 6.44
N ALA A 31 0.05 16.14 7.34
CA ALA A 31 -1.37 15.93 7.61
C ALA A 31 -2.24 16.20 6.36
N GLU A 32 -1.90 17.21 5.55
CA GLU A 32 -2.59 17.50 4.28
C GLU A 32 -2.35 16.37 3.27
N ILE A 33 -1.10 15.94 3.08
CA ILE A 33 -0.74 14.86 2.16
C ILE A 33 -1.48 13.56 2.53
N VAL A 34 -1.40 13.12 3.79
CA VAL A 34 -2.03 11.86 4.20
C VAL A 34 -3.55 11.96 4.11
N ALA A 35 -4.16 13.08 4.51
CA ALA A 35 -5.60 13.26 4.40
C ALA A 35 -6.08 13.20 2.94
N ASP A 36 -5.40 13.87 2.02
CA ASP A 36 -5.71 13.82 0.58
C ASP A 36 -5.62 12.38 0.03
N LEU A 37 -4.55 11.65 0.37
CA LEU A 37 -4.36 10.26 -0.06
C LEU A 37 -5.47 9.33 0.46
N LEU A 38 -5.90 9.48 1.71
CA LEU A 38 -7.00 8.67 2.26
C LEU A 38 -8.32 8.91 1.51
N VAL A 39 -8.68 10.17 1.28
CA VAL A 39 -9.95 10.49 0.60
C VAL A 39 -9.88 10.15 -0.89
N ARG A 40 -8.72 10.29 -1.54
CA ARG A 40 -8.52 9.81 -2.92
C ARG A 40 -8.65 8.30 -3.04
N SER A 41 -8.23 7.55 -2.02
CA SER A 41 -8.43 6.09 -1.99
C SER A 41 -9.93 5.74 -2.03
N ASP A 42 -10.75 6.46 -1.26
CA ASP A 42 -12.21 6.30 -1.28
C ASP A 42 -12.82 6.71 -2.63
N LEU A 43 -12.38 7.85 -3.21
CA LEU A 43 -12.84 8.27 -4.55
C LEU A 43 -12.52 7.27 -5.67
N ARG A 44 -11.49 6.45 -5.48
CA ARG A 44 -11.12 5.37 -6.42
C ARG A 44 -11.82 4.04 -6.12
N GLY A 45 -12.73 4.01 -5.14
CA GLY A 45 -13.45 2.80 -4.74
C GLY A 45 -12.60 1.80 -3.95
N VAL A 46 -11.43 2.20 -3.45
CA VAL A 46 -10.54 1.35 -2.65
C VAL A 46 -10.75 1.64 -1.16
N GLU A 47 -11.99 1.50 -0.72
CA GLU A 47 -12.45 1.92 0.62
C GLU A 47 -11.68 1.23 1.75
N THR A 48 -11.20 0.00 1.53
CA THR A 48 -10.38 -0.76 2.51
C THR A 48 -9.09 -0.04 2.92
N HIS A 49 -8.63 0.93 2.12
CA HIS A 49 -7.39 1.68 2.33
C HIS A 49 -7.60 3.19 2.46
N GLY A 50 -8.85 3.69 2.36
CA GLY A 50 -9.17 5.11 2.55
C GLY A 50 -9.50 5.48 3.98
N VAL A 51 -10.50 6.34 4.18
CA VAL A 51 -10.77 6.96 5.50
C VAL A 51 -11.15 5.94 6.58
N THR A 52 -11.63 4.75 6.21
CA THR A 52 -11.84 3.64 7.15
C THR A 52 -10.58 3.27 7.95
N ARG A 53 -9.38 3.56 7.43
CA ARG A 53 -8.10 3.28 8.08
C ARG A 53 -7.64 4.41 9.02
N LEU A 54 -8.29 5.57 9.00
CA LEU A 54 -7.90 6.70 9.85
C LEU A 54 -7.77 6.30 11.34
N PRO A 55 -8.73 5.58 11.96
CA PRO A 55 -8.62 5.22 13.37
C PRO A 55 -7.37 4.39 13.69
N ILE A 56 -7.02 3.40 12.86
CA ILE A 56 -5.85 2.55 13.10
C ILE A 56 -4.54 3.32 12.88
N TYR A 57 -4.48 4.26 11.93
CA TYR A 57 -3.30 5.11 11.75
C TYR A 57 -3.10 6.05 12.94
N ILE A 58 -4.17 6.70 13.41
CA ILE A 58 -4.14 7.57 14.59
C ILE A 58 -3.70 6.78 15.82
N GLN A 59 -4.24 5.58 16.03
CA GLN A 59 -3.84 4.72 17.15
C GLN A 59 -2.36 4.35 17.10
N ARG A 60 -1.82 4.03 15.90
CA ARG A 60 -0.40 3.70 15.73
C ARG A 60 0.51 4.88 16.03
N LEU A 61 0.11 6.10 15.66
CA LEU A 61 0.82 7.33 15.98
C LEU A 61 0.82 7.62 17.49
N GLN A 62 -0.32 7.44 18.15
CA GLN A 62 -0.44 7.62 19.60
C GLN A 62 0.39 6.60 20.38
N LYS A 63 0.49 5.36 19.90
CA LYS A 63 1.29 4.28 20.49
C LYS A 63 2.79 4.38 20.16
N GLY A 64 3.21 5.32 19.32
CA GLY A 64 4.61 5.47 18.91
C GLY A 64 5.13 4.36 17.99
N TYR A 65 4.25 3.57 17.38
CA TYR A 65 4.65 2.55 16.39
C TYR A 65 5.08 3.15 15.05
N VAL A 66 4.71 4.41 14.79
CA VAL A 66 5.07 5.18 13.61
C VAL A 66 5.41 6.60 14.07
N ARG A 67 6.41 7.23 13.45
CA ARG A 67 6.76 8.62 13.75
C ARG A 67 5.63 9.58 13.36
N LYS A 68 5.41 10.60 14.20
CA LYS A 68 4.46 11.69 13.95
C LYS A 68 4.96 12.68 12.90
N GLU A 69 6.26 12.91 12.88
CA GLU A 69 6.95 13.71 11.88
C GLU A 69 7.86 12.77 11.08
N ALA A 70 7.71 12.77 9.76
CA ALA A 70 8.50 11.90 8.91
C ALA A 70 9.95 12.38 8.82
N LYS A 71 10.87 11.47 9.13
CA LYS A 71 12.31 11.67 8.98
C LYS A 71 12.80 10.82 7.83
N ILE A 72 13.14 11.44 6.69
CA ILE A 72 13.66 10.75 5.51
C ILE A 72 15.08 11.21 5.27
N THR A 73 16.02 10.26 5.22
CA THR A 73 17.43 10.54 4.93
C THR A 73 17.87 9.81 3.67
N VAL A 74 18.64 10.50 2.82
CA VAL A 74 19.32 9.87 1.69
C VAL A 74 20.51 9.08 2.22
N VAL A 75 20.46 7.75 2.10
CA VAL A 75 21.54 6.84 2.50
C VAL A 75 22.60 6.77 1.40
N LYS A 76 22.16 6.74 0.14
CA LYS A 76 23.02 6.66 -1.03
C LYS A 76 22.32 7.28 -2.23
N GLU A 77 23.05 8.03 -3.03
CA GLU A 77 22.53 8.66 -4.23
C GLU A 77 23.62 8.65 -5.31
N LYS A 78 23.26 8.19 -6.52
CA LYS A 78 24.17 8.16 -7.68
C LYS A 78 23.35 8.17 -8.96
N GLY A 79 23.56 9.18 -9.79
CA GLY A 79 22.90 9.34 -11.09
C GLY A 79 21.38 9.19 -10.97
N PRO A 80 20.75 8.26 -11.73
CA PRO A 80 19.30 8.07 -11.73
C PRO A 80 18.75 7.35 -10.49
N THR A 81 19.59 7.00 -9.50
CA THR A 81 19.18 6.19 -8.35
C THR A 81 19.32 6.91 -7.01
N ALA A 82 18.42 6.63 -6.07
CA ALA A 82 18.56 7.01 -4.66
C ALA A 82 18.01 5.93 -3.71
N PHE A 83 18.64 5.81 -2.54
CA PHE A 83 18.23 4.94 -1.45
C PHE A 83 17.89 5.81 -0.24
N LEU A 84 16.67 5.68 0.25
CA LEU A 84 16.15 6.46 1.36
C LEU A 84 15.90 5.56 2.57
N ASP A 85 16.20 6.08 3.76
CA ASP A 85 15.78 5.52 5.03
C ASP A 85 14.69 6.41 5.62
N ALA A 86 13.52 5.82 5.88
CA ALA A 86 12.37 6.51 6.42
C ALA A 86 12.29 6.44 7.96
N HIS A 87 13.21 5.75 8.65
CA HIS A 87 13.32 5.74 10.11
C HIS A 87 12.00 5.40 10.85
N GLY A 88 11.11 4.58 10.30
CA GLY A 88 9.81 4.26 10.87
C GLY A 88 8.74 5.34 10.65
N SER A 89 8.89 6.15 9.61
CA SER A 89 7.93 7.18 9.23
C SER A 89 6.67 6.59 8.60
N MET A 90 5.60 7.39 8.54
CA MET A 90 4.38 7.02 7.84
C MET A 90 4.67 6.64 6.39
N GLY A 91 4.12 5.49 5.96
CA GLY A 91 4.30 4.98 4.60
C GLY A 91 3.84 5.97 3.54
N HIS A 92 2.72 6.63 3.78
CA HIS A 92 2.15 7.64 2.87
C HIS A 92 3.17 8.75 2.55
N ILE A 93 3.81 9.31 3.58
CA ILE A 93 4.81 10.38 3.40
C ILE A 93 6.08 9.85 2.75
N SER A 94 6.50 8.64 3.15
CA SER A 94 7.71 8.02 2.62
C SER A 94 7.59 7.70 1.12
N ALA A 95 6.46 7.15 0.70
CA ALA A 95 6.18 6.84 -0.69
C ALA A 95 5.93 8.09 -1.53
N TYR A 96 5.23 9.08 -0.97
CA TYR A 96 5.02 10.39 -1.62
C TYR A 96 6.36 11.07 -1.93
N ARG A 97 7.20 11.28 -0.91
CA ARG A 97 8.52 11.92 -1.06
C ARG A 97 9.49 11.06 -1.88
N GLY A 98 9.39 9.72 -1.79
CA GLY A 98 10.17 8.80 -2.61
C GLY A 98 9.82 8.91 -4.10
N MET A 99 8.54 9.03 -4.43
CA MET A 99 8.08 9.24 -5.80
C MET A 99 8.45 10.63 -6.33
N GLU A 100 8.35 11.68 -5.51
CA GLU A 100 8.86 13.02 -5.91
C GLU A 100 10.34 12.96 -6.28
N LYS A 101 11.17 12.35 -5.42
CA LYS A 101 12.60 12.15 -5.69
C LYS A 101 12.82 11.33 -6.98
N ALA A 102 11.99 10.32 -7.26
CA ALA A 102 12.09 9.53 -8.48
C ALA A 102 11.74 10.36 -9.73
N ILE A 103 10.70 11.19 -9.66
CA ILE A 103 10.30 12.10 -10.73
C ILE A 103 11.38 13.14 -11.00
N ASP A 104 11.97 13.72 -9.95
CA ASP A 104 13.07 14.69 -10.08
C ASP A 104 14.26 14.05 -10.80
N LYS A 105 14.62 12.82 -10.42
CA LYS A 105 15.70 12.06 -11.08
C LYS A 105 15.38 11.69 -12.52
N ALA A 106 14.14 11.31 -12.81
CA ALA A 106 13.71 11.06 -14.17
C ALA A 106 13.79 12.32 -15.04
N GLY A 107 13.50 13.50 -14.48
CA GLY A 107 13.67 14.79 -15.15
C GLY A 107 15.12 15.08 -15.54
N GLU A 108 16.08 14.70 -14.71
CA GLU A 108 17.50 14.94 -14.95
C GLU A 108 18.15 13.87 -15.85
N PHE A 109 17.83 12.60 -15.63
CA PHE A 109 18.54 11.45 -16.23
C PHE A 109 17.71 10.62 -17.21
N GLY A 110 16.44 10.97 -17.44
CA GLY A 110 15.48 10.20 -18.24
C GLY A 110 14.87 8.99 -17.52
N ILE A 111 15.45 8.55 -16.40
CA ILE A 111 14.91 7.52 -15.51
C ILE A 111 15.23 7.86 -14.06
N GLY A 112 14.33 7.51 -13.14
CA GLY A 112 14.53 7.64 -11.70
C GLY A 112 14.13 6.36 -10.99
N TRP A 113 15.04 5.80 -10.20
CA TRP A 113 14.77 4.63 -9.34
C TRP A 113 15.06 4.97 -7.89
N VAL A 114 14.03 4.95 -7.05
CA VAL A 114 14.15 5.27 -5.63
C VAL A 114 13.67 4.09 -4.80
N SER A 115 14.55 3.61 -3.93
CA SER A 115 14.23 2.57 -2.94
C SER A 115 14.09 3.22 -1.57
N VAL A 116 13.06 2.82 -0.81
CA VAL A 116 12.80 3.33 0.54
C VAL A 116 12.75 2.16 1.52
N LYS A 117 13.51 2.23 2.61
CA LYS A 117 13.47 1.25 3.70
C LYS A 117 12.92 1.85 4.99
N ASP A 118 12.59 0.98 5.94
CA ASP A 118 12.07 1.31 7.27
C ASP A 118 10.86 2.26 7.22
N SER A 119 9.89 1.92 6.35
CA SER A 119 8.68 2.71 6.13
C SER A 119 7.44 1.97 6.61
N GLY A 120 6.41 2.73 7.00
CA GLY A 120 5.11 2.18 7.38
C GLY A 120 4.20 1.81 6.20
N HIS A 121 2.98 1.39 6.52
CA HIS A 121 1.94 1.15 5.52
C HIS A 121 1.52 2.45 4.81
N PHE A 122 1.40 2.42 3.47
CA PHE A 122 1.22 3.63 2.64
C PHE A 122 -0.16 3.80 1.98
N GLY A 123 -1.12 2.92 2.28
CA GLY A 123 -2.43 2.97 1.62
C GLY A 123 -2.44 2.32 0.24
N VAL A 124 -3.01 3.02 -0.75
CA VAL A 124 -3.24 2.55 -2.12
C VAL A 124 -2.01 2.82 -2.99
N ALA A 125 -1.41 1.77 -3.56
CA ALA A 125 -0.15 1.88 -4.29
C ALA A 125 -0.29 2.77 -5.54
N GLY A 126 -1.41 2.72 -6.24
CA GLY A 126 -1.65 3.47 -7.48
C GLY A 126 -1.67 4.99 -7.32
N LEU A 127 -1.79 5.52 -6.10
CA LEU A 127 -1.78 6.97 -5.87
C LEU A 127 -0.41 7.61 -6.12
N PHE A 128 0.68 6.87 -5.93
CA PHE A 128 2.03 7.41 -6.08
C PHE A 128 2.48 7.44 -7.54
N PRO A 129 2.42 6.34 -8.34
CA PRO A 129 2.75 6.39 -9.77
C PRO A 129 2.01 7.48 -10.56
N ILE A 130 0.75 7.79 -10.19
CA ILE A 130 -0.02 8.87 -10.82
C ILE A 130 0.69 10.23 -10.73
N MET A 131 1.51 10.46 -9.71
CA MET A 131 2.28 11.72 -9.57
C MET A 131 3.20 11.96 -10.76
N ALA A 132 3.76 10.90 -11.36
CA ALA A 132 4.67 10.96 -12.49
C ALA A 132 3.98 11.46 -13.78
N LEU A 133 2.67 11.26 -13.90
CA LEU A 133 1.87 11.72 -15.05
C LEU A 133 1.88 13.24 -15.21
N LYS A 134 2.07 13.99 -14.10
CA LYS A 134 2.17 15.46 -14.16
C LYS A 134 3.39 15.95 -14.96
N LYS A 135 4.36 15.06 -15.20
CA LYS A 135 5.59 15.32 -15.96
C LYS A 135 5.68 14.46 -17.23
N ASP A 136 4.57 13.84 -17.65
CA ASP A 136 4.50 12.93 -18.80
C ASP A 136 5.44 11.71 -18.67
N PHE A 137 5.69 11.26 -17.44
CA PHE A 137 6.48 10.07 -17.15
C PHE A 137 5.60 8.85 -16.85
N VAL A 138 6.14 7.67 -17.16
CA VAL A 138 5.61 6.40 -16.64
C VAL A 138 6.01 6.28 -15.17
N GLY A 139 5.01 6.10 -14.30
CA GLY A 139 5.20 5.77 -12.90
C GLY A 139 5.11 4.26 -12.68
N TYR A 140 5.99 3.73 -11.83
CA TYR A 140 5.93 2.35 -11.35
C TYR A 140 6.31 2.31 -9.87
N LEU A 141 5.59 1.52 -9.09
CA LEU A 141 5.86 1.30 -7.67
C LEU A 141 5.46 -0.12 -7.29
N PHE A 142 6.21 -0.70 -6.35
CA PHE A 142 5.82 -1.90 -5.63
C PHE A 142 6.34 -1.81 -4.19
N THR A 143 5.77 -2.61 -3.30
CA THR A 143 6.17 -2.68 -1.87
C THR A 143 6.07 -4.11 -1.39
N ASN A 144 6.74 -4.44 -0.28
CA ASN A 144 6.41 -5.63 0.49
C ASN A 144 5.42 -5.34 1.62
N SER A 145 4.96 -6.39 2.30
CA SER A 145 4.11 -6.31 3.49
C SER A 145 4.45 -7.42 4.49
N ALA A 146 3.83 -7.37 5.67
CA ALA A 146 3.87 -8.51 6.60
C ALA A 146 3.45 -9.82 5.92
N PRO A 147 3.94 -10.99 6.38
CA PRO A 147 3.60 -12.28 5.79
C PRO A 147 2.10 -12.57 5.78
N MET A 148 1.55 -12.81 4.60
CA MET A 148 0.13 -13.14 4.39
C MET A 148 -0.09 -14.30 3.42
N MET A 149 0.94 -14.70 2.67
CA MET A 149 0.86 -15.75 1.66
C MET A 149 1.88 -16.86 1.92
N PHE A 150 1.55 -18.05 1.42
CA PHE A 150 2.45 -19.19 1.37
C PHE A 150 3.31 -19.08 0.11
N PRO A 151 4.57 -19.54 0.15
CA PRO A 151 5.29 -19.87 -1.07
C PRO A 151 4.48 -20.86 -1.91
N TRP A 152 4.57 -20.76 -3.22
CA TRP A 152 3.91 -21.76 -4.07
C TRP A 152 4.47 -23.16 -3.77
N GLY A 153 3.59 -24.08 -3.35
CA GLY A 153 3.97 -25.43 -2.89
C GLY A 153 4.31 -25.53 -1.38
N GLY A 154 4.25 -24.43 -0.63
CA GLY A 154 4.46 -24.37 0.82
C GLY A 154 3.16 -24.27 1.63
N ARG A 155 3.30 -24.25 2.97
CA ARG A 155 2.18 -24.16 3.92
C ARG A 155 2.37 -23.15 5.07
N GLU A 156 3.47 -22.41 5.05
CA GLU A 156 3.80 -21.42 6.09
C GLU A 156 3.82 -20.01 5.48
N ARG A 157 3.24 -19.03 6.19
CA ARG A 157 3.20 -17.64 5.72
C ARG A 157 4.56 -17.00 5.88
N ILE A 158 5.25 -16.78 4.77
CA ILE A 158 6.58 -16.14 4.79
C ILE A 158 6.70 -14.93 3.87
N ILE A 159 5.73 -14.69 2.97
CA ILE A 159 5.77 -13.57 2.01
C ILE A 159 4.53 -12.68 2.13
N GLY A 160 4.69 -11.39 1.84
CA GLY A 160 3.60 -10.43 1.86
C GLY A 160 2.67 -10.50 0.64
N ASN A 161 1.59 -9.70 0.66
CA ASN A 161 0.63 -9.51 -0.43
C ASN A 161 1.14 -8.55 -1.54
N ASN A 162 2.33 -7.99 -1.33
CA ASN A 162 3.19 -7.19 -2.17
C ASN A 162 2.53 -6.54 -3.40
N PRO A 163 1.74 -5.47 -3.21
CA PRO A 163 1.08 -4.80 -4.31
C PRO A 163 2.08 -4.10 -5.23
N LEU A 164 1.66 -3.96 -6.48
CA LEU A 164 2.35 -3.22 -7.51
C LEU A 164 1.36 -2.28 -8.20
N ALA A 165 1.87 -1.17 -8.71
CA ALA A 165 1.09 -0.23 -9.47
C ALA A 165 1.89 0.43 -10.59
N TYR A 166 1.20 0.71 -11.69
CA TYR A 166 1.70 1.47 -12.83
C TYR A 166 0.78 2.65 -13.12
N ALA A 167 1.35 3.74 -13.62
CA ALA A 167 0.62 4.83 -14.24
C ALA A 167 1.33 5.21 -15.54
N ILE A 168 0.61 5.15 -16.66
CA ILE A 168 1.16 5.35 -18.01
C ILE A 168 0.39 6.50 -18.68
N PRO A 169 1.08 7.55 -19.15
CA PRO A 169 0.44 8.63 -19.88
C PRO A 169 -0.12 8.13 -21.22
N ALA A 170 -1.23 8.74 -21.67
CA ALA A 170 -1.94 8.33 -22.88
C ALA A 170 -2.25 9.52 -23.81
N GLY A 171 -1.44 10.58 -23.75
CA GLY A 171 -1.61 11.80 -24.53
C GLY A 171 -2.98 12.44 -24.26
N LYS A 172 -3.85 12.45 -25.27
CA LYS A 172 -5.21 13.02 -25.19
C LYS A 172 -6.24 12.13 -24.48
N TYR A 173 -5.89 10.88 -24.20
CA TYR A 173 -6.78 9.92 -23.53
C TYR A 173 -6.51 9.86 -22.03
N PRO A 174 -7.47 9.35 -21.24
CA PRO A 174 -7.20 9.04 -19.84
C PRO A 174 -5.99 8.10 -19.69
N PRO A 175 -5.14 8.33 -18.68
CA PRO A 175 -3.97 7.49 -18.45
C PRO A 175 -4.37 6.07 -18.06
N VAL A 176 -3.51 5.11 -18.37
CA VAL A 176 -3.68 3.73 -17.88
C VAL A 176 -3.10 3.66 -16.49
N VAL A 177 -3.93 3.31 -15.50
CA VAL A 177 -3.51 3.08 -14.12
C VAL A 177 -3.86 1.67 -13.70
N LEU A 178 -2.83 0.89 -13.38
CA LEU A 178 -2.96 -0.48 -12.89
C LEU A 178 -2.54 -0.50 -11.43
N ASP A 179 -3.34 -1.11 -10.55
CA ASP A 179 -3.06 -1.20 -9.12
C ASP A 179 -3.72 -2.46 -8.57
N PHE A 180 -2.91 -3.42 -8.12
CA PHE A 180 -3.39 -4.67 -7.55
C PHE A 180 -2.36 -5.32 -6.63
N SER A 181 -2.86 -6.15 -5.72
CA SER A 181 -2.05 -7.01 -4.88
C SER A 181 -1.78 -8.35 -5.55
N LEU A 182 -0.69 -9.02 -5.18
CA LEU A 182 -0.29 -10.28 -5.79
C LEU A 182 -0.94 -11.54 -5.17
N SER A 183 -1.90 -11.36 -4.26
CA SER A 183 -2.92 -12.36 -3.96
C SER A 183 -4.14 -12.23 -4.86
N VAL A 184 -4.93 -13.30 -4.96
CA VAL A 184 -6.25 -13.31 -5.60
C VAL A 184 -7.20 -12.30 -4.95
N VAL A 185 -7.06 -12.07 -3.65
CA VAL A 185 -7.93 -11.17 -2.89
C VAL A 185 -7.19 -10.54 -1.70
N PRO A 186 -7.36 -9.23 -1.43
CA PRO A 186 -6.77 -8.62 -0.25
C PRO A 186 -7.40 -9.16 1.04
N SER A 187 -6.60 -9.29 2.11
CA SER A 187 -7.05 -9.75 3.43
C SER A 187 -8.21 -8.93 4.01
N GLY A 188 -8.31 -7.65 3.65
CA GLY A 188 -9.43 -6.79 4.02
C GLY A 188 -10.80 -7.33 3.59
N LYS A 189 -10.88 -8.03 2.44
CA LYS A 189 -12.14 -8.68 2.01
C LYS A 189 -12.49 -9.89 2.87
N LEU A 190 -11.51 -10.68 3.31
CA LEU A 190 -11.76 -11.79 4.24
C LEU A 190 -12.29 -11.26 5.57
N ILE A 191 -11.65 -10.22 6.12
CA ILE A 191 -12.11 -9.56 7.36
C ILE A 191 -13.54 -9.03 7.20
N LEU A 192 -13.87 -8.45 6.04
CA LEU A 192 -15.22 -7.95 5.76
C LEU A 192 -16.24 -9.08 5.66
N SER A 193 -15.96 -10.15 4.90
CA SER A 193 -16.83 -11.32 4.79
C SER A 193 -17.07 -11.95 6.17
N ARG A 194 -16.02 -12.07 7.01
CA ARG A 194 -16.15 -12.52 8.41
C ARG A 194 -17.12 -11.65 9.21
N LYS A 195 -16.97 -10.32 9.14
CA LYS A 195 -17.86 -9.38 9.85
C LYS A 195 -19.32 -9.49 9.39
N LYS A 196 -19.55 -9.89 8.14
CA LYS A 196 -20.89 -10.11 7.58
C LYS A 196 -21.43 -11.52 7.83
N GLY A 197 -20.62 -12.44 8.36
CA GLY A 197 -20.99 -13.86 8.46
C GLY A 197 -21.09 -14.56 7.10
N GLU A 198 -20.41 -14.04 6.08
CA GLU A 198 -20.42 -14.56 4.72
C GLU A 198 -19.25 -15.52 4.49
N LYS A 199 -19.47 -16.56 3.68
CA LYS A 199 -18.41 -17.41 3.14
C LYS A 199 -17.57 -16.66 2.09
N ILE A 200 -16.33 -17.08 1.91
CA ILE A 200 -15.47 -16.66 0.79
C ILE A 200 -15.47 -17.72 -0.32
N PRO A 201 -15.29 -17.33 -1.60
CA PRO A 201 -15.09 -18.28 -2.67
C PRO A 201 -13.84 -19.16 -2.46
N LEU A 202 -13.94 -20.44 -2.85
CA LEU A 202 -12.77 -21.31 -2.94
C LEU A 202 -11.71 -20.72 -3.88
N GLY A 203 -10.44 -20.94 -3.53
CA GLY A 203 -9.30 -20.40 -4.27
C GLY A 203 -8.88 -18.98 -3.86
N TRP A 204 -9.62 -18.33 -2.96
CA TRP A 204 -9.17 -17.07 -2.35
C TRP A 204 -8.13 -17.27 -1.26
N ALA A 205 -8.28 -18.33 -0.46
CA ALA A 205 -7.43 -18.61 0.68
C ALA A 205 -7.37 -20.11 1.00
N PHE A 206 -6.37 -20.44 1.81
CA PHE A 206 -6.13 -21.76 2.37
C PHE A 206 -6.12 -21.66 3.90
N ASP A 207 -6.54 -22.70 4.59
CA ASP A 207 -6.46 -22.78 6.06
C ASP A 207 -5.01 -22.99 6.54
N LYS A 208 -4.83 -23.10 7.87
CA LYS A 208 -3.52 -23.36 8.49
C LYS A 208 -2.85 -24.68 8.08
N ASN A 209 -3.61 -25.61 7.51
CA ASN A 209 -3.11 -26.90 7.03
C ASN A 209 -2.77 -26.87 5.53
N GLY A 210 -3.05 -25.77 4.83
CA GLY A 210 -2.85 -25.62 3.40
C GLY A 210 -4.02 -26.14 2.55
N LEU A 211 -5.19 -26.36 3.14
CA LEU A 211 -6.39 -26.81 2.44
C LEU A 211 -7.25 -25.61 2.00
N PRO A 212 -7.83 -25.61 0.78
CA PRO A 212 -8.76 -24.56 0.36
C PRO A 212 -9.92 -24.40 1.36
N THR A 213 -10.28 -23.16 1.69
CA THR A 213 -11.33 -22.87 2.68
C THR A 213 -12.33 -21.83 2.18
N GLU A 214 -13.59 -21.99 2.59
CA GLU A 214 -14.65 -20.99 2.44
C GLU A 214 -14.82 -20.13 3.70
N ASP A 215 -14.10 -20.46 4.78
CA ASP A 215 -14.17 -19.71 6.04
C ASP A 215 -13.16 -18.54 6.01
N PRO A 216 -13.61 -17.28 6.03
CA PRO A 216 -12.73 -16.12 6.04
C PRO A 216 -11.82 -16.03 7.28
N TYR A 217 -12.23 -16.58 8.43
CA TYR A 217 -11.40 -16.61 9.63
C TYR A 217 -10.23 -17.57 9.42
N GLU A 218 -10.52 -18.83 9.07
CA GLU A 218 -9.49 -19.85 8.84
C GLU A 218 -8.52 -19.44 7.73
N GLY A 219 -9.00 -18.75 6.68
CA GLY A 219 -8.20 -18.28 5.55
C GLY A 219 -7.22 -17.13 5.86
N TYR A 220 -7.30 -16.49 7.03
CA TYR A 220 -6.40 -15.38 7.37
C TYR A 220 -6.08 -15.26 8.86
N GLU A 221 -7.06 -14.94 9.71
CA GLU A 221 -6.83 -14.67 11.14
C GLU A 221 -6.61 -15.97 11.95
N GLY A 222 -7.16 -17.10 11.50
CA GLY A 222 -7.04 -18.42 12.10
C GLY A 222 -5.75 -19.18 11.78
N GLY A 223 -4.82 -18.56 11.04
CA GLY A 223 -3.54 -19.20 10.70
C GLY A 223 -3.33 -19.44 9.21
N GLY A 224 -4.38 -19.34 8.40
CA GLY A 224 -4.33 -19.56 6.96
C GLY A 224 -3.68 -18.45 6.15
N SER A 225 -3.85 -18.52 4.83
CA SER A 225 -3.04 -17.78 3.86
C SER A 225 -3.82 -17.41 2.62
N LEU A 226 -3.53 -16.24 2.07
CA LEU A 226 -4.10 -15.81 0.81
C LEU A 226 -3.48 -16.57 -0.36
N ALA A 227 -4.29 -16.88 -1.36
CA ALA A 227 -3.82 -17.53 -2.58
C ALA A 227 -3.06 -16.53 -3.47
N PRO A 228 -1.88 -16.89 -4.02
CA PRO A 228 -1.19 -16.06 -5.01
C PRO A 228 -1.98 -15.95 -6.31
N VAL A 229 -2.06 -14.76 -6.89
CA VAL A 229 -2.72 -14.56 -8.19
C VAL A 229 -1.98 -15.33 -9.28
N GLY A 230 -2.69 -16.13 -10.09
CA GLY A 230 -2.05 -16.94 -11.12
C GLY A 230 -1.07 -17.99 -10.58
N GLY A 231 -1.21 -18.38 -9.30
CA GLY A 231 -0.41 -19.42 -8.66
C GLY A 231 1.09 -19.12 -8.66
N HIS A 232 1.90 -20.03 -9.20
CA HIS A 232 3.37 -19.89 -9.22
C HIS A 232 3.84 -18.58 -9.89
N LYS A 233 3.06 -18.01 -10.81
CA LYS A 233 3.43 -16.75 -11.50
C LYS A 233 3.34 -15.54 -10.57
N GLY A 234 2.22 -15.37 -9.87
CA GLY A 234 2.09 -14.30 -8.88
C GLY A 234 3.06 -14.48 -7.72
N TYR A 235 3.25 -15.72 -7.27
CA TYR A 235 4.28 -16.03 -6.28
C TYR A 235 5.69 -15.60 -6.74
N GLY A 236 6.06 -15.93 -7.99
CA GLY A 236 7.36 -15.53 -8.55
C GLY A 236 7.56 -14.01 -8.54
N LEU A 237 6.51 -13.24 -8.87
CA LEU A 237 6.55 -11.78 -8.79
C LEU A 237 6.69 -11.27 -7.35
N VAL A 238 5.97 -11.87 -6.39
CA VAL A 238 6.06 -11.51 -4.96
C VAL A 238 7.49 -11.72 -4.45
N LEU A 239 8.11 -12.84 -4.82
CA LEU A 239 9.46 -13.18 -4.41
C LEU A 239 10.48 -12.15 -4.93
N VAL A 240 10.36 -11.75 -6.20
CA VAL A 240 11.21 -10.69 -6.78
C VAL A 240 10.97 -9.36 -6.07
N HIS A 241 9.71 -9.01 -5.78
CA HIS A 241 9.40 -7.80 -5.03
C HIS A 241 10.02 -7.81 -3.64
N GLU A 242 9.95 -8.91 -2.90
CA GLU A 242 10.63 -9.04 -1.60
C GLU A 242 12.13 -8.77 -1.75
N MET A 243 12.80 -9.39 -2.71
CA MET A 243 14.24 -9.17 -2.93
C MET A 243 14.56 -7.70 -3.23
N LEU A 244 13.69 -7.02 -3.97
CA LEU A 244 13.89 -5.61 -4.35
C LEU A 244 13.50 -4.62 -3.25
N THR A 245 12.57 -4.95 -2.35
CA THR A 245 12.11 -4.07 -1.27
C THR A 245 12.81 -4.30 0.06
N SER A 246 13.20 -5.54 0.39
CA SER A 246 13.87 -5.88 1.64
C SER A 246 15.37 -6.12 1.42
N VAL A 247 15.76 -7.09 0.61
CA VAL A 247 17.18 -7.49 0.44
C VAL A 247 18.00 -6.37 -0.18
N LEU A 248 17.55 -5.79 -1.30
CA LEU A 248 18.26 -4.72 -2.00
C LEU A 248 18.38 -3.45 -1.16
N THR A 249 17.36 -3.15 -0.34
CA THR A 249 17.33 -1.92 0.46
C THR A 249 17.98 -2.08 1.82
N GLY A 250 18.22 -3.32 2.27
CA GLY A 250 18.56 -3.63 3.66
C GLY A 250 17.41 -3.34 4.63
N GLY A 251 16.16 -3.42 4.13
CA GLY A 251 14.91 -3.26 4.86
C GLY A 251 14.39 -4.58 5.42
N LYS A 252 13.15 -4.56 5.91
CA LYS A 252 12.43 -5.72 6.43
C LYS A 252 11.25 -6.05 5.53
#